data_AF-A0AAD9ZJY8-F1
#
_entry.id   AF-A0AAD9ZJY8-F1
#
_cell.length_a   1.000
_cell.length_b   1.000
_cell.length_c   1.000
_cell.angle_alpha   90.00
_cell.angle_beta   90.00
_cell.angle_gamma   90.00
#
_symmetry.space_group_name_H-M   'P 1'
#
loop_
_entity.id
_entity.type
_entity.pdbx_description
1 polymer ?
#
loop_
_entity_poly.entity_id
_entity_poly.type
_entity_poly.pdbx_seq_one_letter_code
_entity_poly.pdbx_strand_id
1 'polypeptide(L)'
;MNALAATSRNFRKAGRILGLDSKLEKSLLIPFREIKVECTIPKDDGSLVSYVGFRVQHDNARGPMKGGIRYHPEVDPDEVNALAQLMTWKTAVADIPYGGAKGGIGCNPKELSNSELERLTRVFTQKIHDLIGIHTDIPAPDMGTNAQTMAWILDEYSKFHGHSPAVVTGKPIDLGGSLGREAATGRGVVFATEALLAESGKSIRDMTFVIQGFGNVGSWAARLIHERGGKVIAVSDITGAVKNANGIDIPELLRHKESTGSLTNFNGGDSMDANEILVHECDVLIPCALGGVLNRENAADVKAKFIIEAANHPTDPEADEILSKRGVIILPDIYANAGGVTVSYFEWVQNIQGFMWDEDKVNNELRRYMIRAFHNIKDMCQSHSCDLRMGAFTLGVNRVARATVLRDGQRSSNILEQEDKSSSSSSHIDPPKDAADGDELKRGFDTESSLPKFIDDRWKNGTWDLNMFVKDGKMHWDGVIVAEARRRKFLEIYPASATNEEPVLFRSSIIPWWAWFMRSYLPEAELINGRAAMVGFFMAYIVDAFTGLDVIGQTGNLICKAGVFSDSNVCDTLQEKGRFPEPEKPGR
;
A
#
# COMPACT_ATOMS: atom_id res chain seq x y z
N MET A 1 -21.28 -10.06 19.32
CA MET A 1 -19.96 -10.16 20.02
C MET A 1 -19.36 -8.75 20.12
N ASN A 2 -18.59 -8.39 21.16
CA ASN A 2 -17.90 -7.09 21.19
C ASN A 2 -16.86 -7.02 20.05
N ALA A 3 -16.82 -5.91 19.30
CA ALA A 3 -15.98 -5.73 18.11
C ALA A 3 -14.47 -5.86 18.40
N LEU A 4 -14.02 -5.36 19.56
CA LEU A 4 -12.62 -5.47 19.98
C LEU A 4 -12.24 -6.92 20.29
N ALA A 5 -13.15 -7.68 20.92
CA ALA A 5 -12.94 -9.08 21.21
C ALA A 5 -12.83 -9.94 19.93
N ALA A 6 -13.68 -9.67 18.93
CA ALA A 6 -13.63 -10.34 17.63
C ALA A 6 -12.30 -10.05 16.90
N THR A 7 -11.88 -8.78 16.85
CA THR A 7 -10.64 -8.37 16.18
C THR A 7 -9.41 -8.95 16.89
N SER A 8 -9.38 -8.88 18.23
CA SER A 8 -8.30 -9.46 19.05
C SER A 8 -8.18 -10.97 18.88
N ARG A 9 -9.30 -11.68 18.68
CA ARG A 9 -9.28 -13.13 18.41
C ARG A 9 -8.54 -13.44 17.10
N ASN A 10 -8.81 -12.69 16.04
CA ASN A 10 -8.16 -12.88 14.74
C ASN A 10 -6.66 -12.53 14.81
N PHE A 11 -6.31 -11.44 15.49
CA PHE A 11 -4.91 -11.08 15.74
C PHE A 11 -4.15 -12.19 16.48
N ARG A 12 -4.69 -12.69 17.60
CA ARG A 12 -4.05 -13.77 18.38
C ARG A 12 -3.90 -15.06 17.58
N LYS A 13 -4.89 -15.41 16.75
CA LYS A 13 -4.78 -16.57 15.84
C LYS A 13 -3.62 -16.38 14.85
N ALA A 14 -3.52 -15.20 14.23
CA ALA A 14 -2.43 -14.88 13.32
C ALA A 14 -1.06 -14.85 14.01
N GLY A 15 -0.97 -14.32 15.24
CA GLY A 15 0.26 -14.33 16.01
C GLY A 15 0.78 -15.73 16.33
N ARG A 16 -0.14 -16.68 16.62
CA ARG A 16 0.23 -18.09 16.80
C ARG A 16 0.73 -18.75 15.51
N ILE A 17 0.09 -18.45 14.38
CA ILE A 17 0.51 -18.97 13.07
C ILE A 17 1.92 -18.48 12.72
N LEU A 18 2.22 -17.21 13.01
CA LEU A 18 3.53 -16.60 12.78
C LEU A 18 4.60 -16.98 13.82
N GLY A 19 4.21 -17.66 14.91
CA GLY A 19 5.13 -17.93 16.02
C GLY A 19 5.68 -16.65 16.67
N LEU A 20 4.87 -15.59 16.76
CA LEU A 20 5.32 -14.33 17.35
C LEU A 20 5.77 -14.50 18.81
N ASP A 21 6.85 -13.82 19.17
CA ASP A 21 7.25 -13.70 20.56
C ASP A 21 6.14 -13.02 21.38
N SER A 22 5.85 -13.58 22.55
CA SER A 22 4.78 -13.10 23.43
C SER A 22 4.89 -11.62 23.83
N LYS A 23 6.11 -11.06 23.92
CA LYS A 23 6.32 -9.65 24.24
C LYS A 23 5.97 -8.78 23.05
N LEU A 24 6.37 -9.20 21.84
CA LEU A 24 6.01 -8.52 20.61
C LEU A 24 4.50 -8.59 20.35
N GLU A 25 3.89 -9.76 20.53
CA GLU A 25 2.43 -9.93 20.42
C GLU A 25 1.69 -8.96 21.36
N LYS A 26 2.13 -8.87 22.62
CA LYS A 26 1.55 -7.94 23.60
C LYS A 26 1.75 -6.48 23.19
N SER A 27 2.91 -6.13 22.65
CA SER A 27 3.18 -4.77 22.18
C SER A 27 2.28 -4.39 21.01
N LEU A 28 2.11 -5.29 20.03
CA LEU A 28 1.30 -5.05 18.83
C LEU A 28 -0.22 -5.03 19.11
N LEU A 29 -0.65 -5.55 20.26
CA LEU A 29 -2.04 -5.51 20.69
C LEU A 29 -2.42 -4.18 21.38
N ILE A 30 -1.45 -3.52 22.04
CA ILE A 30 -1.68 -2.31 22.82
C ILE A 30 -1.60 -1.09 21.89
N PRO A 31 -2.60 -0.19 21.89
CA PRO A 31 -2.53 1.01 21.08
C PRO A 31 -1.39 1.93 21.57
N PHE A 32 -0.66 2.53 20.63
CA PHE A 32 0.39 3.51 20.89
C PHE A 32 -0.11 4.69 21.74
N ARG A 33 -1.34 5.15 21.50
CA ARG A 33 -1.98 6.25 22.23
C ARG A 33 -3.50 6.20 22.09
N GLU A 34 -4.21 6.47 23.18
CA GLU A 34 -5.68 6.64 23.21
C GLU A 34 -6.02 8.01 23.80
N ILE A 35 -6.83 8.81 23.09
CA ILE A 35 -7.21 10.14 23.54
C ILE A 35 -8.74 10.28 23.55
N LYS A 36 -9.26 10.82 24.66
CA LYS A 36 -10.65 11.22 24.86
C LYS A 36 -10.70 12.73 25.12
N VAL A 37 -11.54 13.43 24.37
CA VAL A 37 -11.68 14.90 24.45
C VAL A 37 -13.13 15.31 24.60
N GLU A 38 -13.37 16.38 25.37
CA GLU A 38 -14.67 17.04 25.44
C GLU A 38 -14.81 18.02 24.26
N CYS A 39 -15.92 17.93 23.55
CA CYS A 39 -16.29 18.81 22.44
C CYS A 39 -17.60 19.53 22.76
N THR A 40 -17.50 20.66 23.45
CA THR A 40 -18.65 21.49 23.82
C THR A 40 -18.88 22.58 22.79
N ILE A 41 -20.10 22.67 22.27
CA ILE A 41 -20.51 23.66 21.27
C ILE A 41 -21.78 24.39 21.69
N PRO A 42 -21.96 25.66 21.26
CA PRO A 42 -23.28 26.28 21.26
C PRO A 42 -24.15 25.68 20.15
N LYS A 43 -25.38 25.33 20.50
CA LYS A 43 -26.46 25.00 19.57
C LYS A 43 -27.01 26.25 18.91
N ASP A 44 -27.79 26.09 17.86
CA ASP A 44 -28.41 27.21 17.15
C ASP A 44 -29.41 28.01 18.01
N ASP A 45 -29.99 27.38 19.04
CA ASP A 45 -30.86 28.03 20.03
C ASP A 45 -30.10 28.76 21.16
N GLY A 46 -28.76 28.74 21.13
CA GLY A 46 -27.89 29.35 22.13
C GLY A 46 -27.60 28.49 23.36
N SER A 47 -28.26 27.33 23.51
CA SER A 47 -27.91 26.36 24.57
C SER A 47 -26.55 25.72 24.30
N LEU A 48 -25.89 25.21 25.35
CA LEU A 48 -24.65 24.45 25.21
C LEU A 48 -24.95 22.95 25.20
N VAL A 49 -24.24 22.22 24.33
CA VAL A 49 -24.23 20.76 24.31
C VAL A 49 -22.79 20.26 24.30
N SER A 50 -22.53 19.19 25.05
CA SER A 50 -21.21 18.57 25.18
C SER A 50 -21.22 17.19 24.56
N TYR A 51 -20.26 16.94 23.67
CA TYR A 51 -20.00 15.63 23.08
C TYR A 51 -18.66 15.08 23.56
N VAL A 52 -18.50 13.77 23.45
CA VAL A 52 -17.22 13.09 23.68
C VAL A 52 -16.64 12.68 22.33
N GLY A 53 -15.43 13.16 22.06
CA GLY A 53 -14.63 12.76 20.91
C GLY A 53 -13.50 11.82 21.31
N PHE A 54 -13.11 10.95 20.38
CA PHE A 54 -12.02 9.99 20.54
C PHE A 54 -11.04 10.06 19.37
N ARG A 55 -9.75 9.90 19.66
CA ARG A 55 -8.73 9.58 18.65
C ARG A 55 -7.79 8.51 19.21
N VAL A 56 -7.85 7.33 18.62
CA VAL A 56 -6.97 6.20 18.92
C VAL A 56 -5.91 6.09 17.83
N GLN A 57 -4.67 6.05 18.25
CA GLN A 57 -3.45 5.91 17.46
C GLN A 57 -2.88 4.53 17.83
N HIS A 58 -3.11 3.51 17.01
CA HIS A 58 -2.83 2.13 17.38
C HIS A 58 -1.36 1.75 17.16
N ASP A 59 -0.84 1.95 15.95
CA ASP A 59 0.55 1.60 15.64
C ASP A 59 1.09 2.56 14.58
N ASN A 60 2.37 2.95 14.69
CA ASN A 60 3.07 3.85 13.78
C ASN A 60 4.40 3.26 13.27
N ALA A 61 4.60 1.94 13.39
CA ALA A 61 5.87 1.30 13.07
C ALA A 61 6.21 1.45 11.58
N ARG A 62 5.20 1.33 10.71
CA ARG A 62 5.34 1.41 9.24
C ARG A 62 5.22 2.82 8.64
N GLY A 63 4.93 3.83 9.45
CA GLY A 63 4.78 5.22 8.99
C GLY A 63 3.71 6.01 9.75
N PRO A 64 3.27 7.16 9.21
CA PRO A 64 2.19 7.96 9.78
C PRO A 64 0.93 7.13 9.97
N MET A 65 0.12 7.46 10.97
CA MET A 65 -1.11 6.74 11.23
C MET A 65 -2.23 7.18 10.29
N LYS A 66 -3.11 6.24 9.93
CA LYS A 66 -4.22 6.50 9.02
C LYS A 66 -5.52 5.94 9.56
N GLY A 67 -6.56 6.77 9.54
CA GLY A 67 -7.93 6.28 9.58
C GLY A 67 -8.98 7.34 9.87
N GLY A 68 -10.22 6.99 9.54
CA GLY A 68 -11.33 7.93 9.48
C GLY A 68 -11.87 8.41 10.83
N ILE A 69 -12.77 9.38 10.77
CA ILE A 69 -13.53 9.94 11.90
C ILE A 69 -15.00 9.59 11.71
N ARG A 70 -15.60 8.89 12.67
CA ARG A 70 -17.01 8.46 12.66
C ARG A 70 -17.89 9.37 13.51
N TYR A 71 -19.02 9.83 12.99
CA TYR A 71 -20.07 10.51 13.75
C TYR A 71 -21.27 9.57 13.87
N HIS A 72 -21.43 8.92 15.02
CA HIS A 72 -22.52 7.98 15.26
C HIS A 72 -22.87 7.92 16.76
N PRO A 73 -24.15 7.72 17.14
CA PRO A 73 -24.55 7.67 18.56
C PRO A 73 -23.88 6.57 19.37
N GLU A 74 -23.53 5.45 18.71
CA GLU A 74 -22.93 4.28 19.36
C GLU A 74 -21.39 4.34 19.43
N VAL A 75 -20.76 5.45 19.05
CA VAL A 75 -19.30 5.57 19.16
C VAL A 75 -18.86 5.50 20.62
N ASP A 76 -18.07 4.48 20.93
CA ASP A 76 -17.47 4.25 22.24
C ASP A 76 -15.95 3.94 22.12
N PRO A 77 -15.21 3.90 23.25
CA PRO A 77 -13.77 3.62 23.21
C PRO A 77 -13.40 2.25 22.61
N ASP A 78 -14.21 1.21 22.84
CA ASP A 78 -13.94 -0.16 22.41
C ASP A 78 -14.04 -0.26 20.88
N GLU A 79 -15.09 0.35 20.30
CA GLU A 79 -15.32 0.41 18.86
C GLU A 79 -14.17 1.14 18.16
N VAL A 80 -13.78 2.32 18.67
CA VAL A 80 -12.71 3.12 18.05
C VAL A 80 -11.36 2.39 18.13
N ASN A 81 -11.08 1.70 19.24
CA ASN A 81 -9.89 0.85 19.37
C ASN A 81 -9.88 -0.31 18.38
N ALA A 82 -10.99 -1.05 18.27
CA ALA A 82 -11.11 -2.17 17.34
C ALA A 82 -10.87 -1.72 15.89
N LEU A 83 -11.47 -0.59 15.49
CA LEU A 83 -11.31 -0.03 14.16
C LEU A 83 -9.90 0.52 13.91
N ALA A 84 -9.23 1.12 14.90
CA ALA A 84 -7.84 1.59 14.78
C ALA A 84 -6.86 0.42 14.59
N GLN A 85 -7.08 -0.68 15.30
CA GLN A 85 -6.33 -1.92 15.13
C GLN A 85 -6.55 -2.51 13.71
N LEU A 86 -7.79 -2.58 13.23
CA LEU A 86 -8.07 -3.01 11.86
C LEU A 86 -7.40 -2.12 10.81
N MET A 87 -7.30 -0.81 11.04
CA MET A 87 -6.57 0.09 10.13
C MET A 87 -5.07 -0.21 10.07
N THR A 88 -4.47 -0.65 11.17
CA THR A 88 -3.06 -1.09 11.21
C THR A 88 -2.84 -2.29 10.28
N TRP A 89 -3.70 -3.30 10.38
CA TRP A 89 -3.58 -4.50 9.54
C TRP A 89 -3.93 -4.20 8.08
N LYS A 90 -4.99 -3.43 7.83
CA LYS A 90 -5.45 -3.06 6.48
C LYS A 90 -4.39 -2.29 5.70
N THR A 91 -3.76 -1.29 6.32
CA THR A 91 -2.68 -0.51 5.69
C THR A 91 -1.44 -1.36 5.41
N ALA A 92 -1.13 -2.32 6.30
CA ALA A 92 -0.07 -3.29 6.10
C ALA A 92 -0.37 -4.29 4.98
N VAL A 93 -1.59 -4.81 4.88
CA VAL A 93 -2.04 -5.71 3.80
C VAL A 93 -2.01 -5.00 2.45
N ALA A 94 -2.54 -3.79 2.38
CA ALA A 94 -2.55 -2.97 1.17
C ALA A 94 -1.14 -2.49 0.73
N ASP A 95 -0.12 -2.72 1.56
CA ASP A 95 1.26 -2.32 1.32
C ASP A 95 1.44 -0.81 1.07
N ILE A 96 0.73 -0.01 1.87
CA ILE A 96 0.86 1.45 1.89
C ILE A 96 1.64 1.86 3.14
N PRO A 97 2.45 2.94 3.10
CA PRO A 97 3.41 3.29 4.15
C PRO A 97 2.74 4.02 5.33
N TYR A 98 1.73 3.38 5.93
CA TYR A 98 1.00 3.87 7.08
C TYR A 98 0.94 2.83 8.20
N GLY A 99 0.74 3.33 9.40
CA GLY A 99 0.17 2.59 10.53
C GLY A 99 -1.35 2.80 10.64
N GLY A 100 -1.94 2.52 11.80
CA GLY A 100 -3.38 2.58 12.02
C GLY A 100 -3.82 3.58 13.07
N ALA A 101 -4.89 4.33 12.76
CA ALA A 101 -5.61 5.17 13.72
C ALA A 101 -7.12 5.12 13.42
N LYS A 102 -7.93 5.59 14.37
CA LYS A 102 -9.34 5.87 14.17
C LYS A 102 -9.79 6.96 15.13
N GLY A 103 -10.80 7.71 14.75
CA GLY A 103 -11.49 8.61 15.68
C GLY A 103 -12.99 8.56 15.51
N GLY A 104 -13.68 9.24 16.41
CA GLY A 104 -15.11 9.42 16.30
C GLY A 104 -15.67 10.33 17.38
N ILE A 105 -16.92 10.74 17.18
CA ILE A 105 -17.71 11.52 18.13
C ILE A 105 -19.05 10.80 18.31
N GLY A 106 -19.43 10.59 19.57
CA GLY A 106 -20.74 10.06 19.95
C GLY A 106 -21.85 11.08 19.70
N CYS A 107 -22.33 11.18 18.46
CA CYS A 107 -23.41 12.11 18.08
C CYS A 107 -24.30 11.54 16.97
N ASN A 108 -25.56 12.00 16.88
CA ASN A 108 -26.42 11.76 15.73
C ASN A 108 -26.31 12.95 14.76
N PRO A 109 -25.60 12.83 13.63
CA PRO A 109 -25.44 13.96 12.71
C PRO A 109 -26.76 14.41 12.07
N LYS A 110 -27.81 13.57 12.07
CA LYS A 110 -29.13 13.93 11.52
C LYS A 110 -29.93 14.87 12.43
N GLU A 111 -29.55 14.97 13.70
CA GLU A 111 -30.20 15.84 14.69
C GLU A 111 -29.49 17.20 14.80
N LEU A 112 -28.38 17.38 14.09
CA LEU A 112 -27.58 18.60 14.10
C LEU A 112 -27.77 19.37 12.81
N SER A 113 -27.88 20.69 12.92
CA SER A 113 -27.83 21.55 11.73
C SER A 113 -26.45 21.51 11.10
N ASN A 114 -26.35 21.93 9.83
CA ASN A 114 -25.04 22.06 9.17
C ASN A 114 -24.09 23.01 9.93
N SER A 115 -24.64 24.05 10.56
CA SER A 115 -23.84 25.00 11.33
C SER A 115 -23.33 24.38 12.64
N GLU A 116 -24.17 23.59 13.32
CA GLU A 116 -23.78 22.82 14.51
C GLU A 116 -22.72 21.76 14.17
N LEU A 117 -22.89 21.04 13.05
CA LEU A 117 -21.90 20.05 12.57
C LEU A 117 -20.55 20.69 12.23
N GLU A 118 -20.55 21.86 11.60
CA GLU A 118 -19.32 22.61 11.34
C GLU A 118 -18.64 22.99 12.66
N ARG A 119 -19.38 23.60 13.60
CA ARG A 119 -18.83 23.97 14.92
C ARG A 119 -18.28 22.76 15.66
N LEU A 120 -19.00 21.65 15.66
CA LEU A 120 -18.56 20.39 16.29
C LEU A 120 -17.25 19.90 15.69
N THR A 121 -17.17 19.88 14.35
CA THR A 121 -15.98 19.42 13.62
C THR A 121 -14.77 20.31 13.89
N ARG A 122 -14.98 21.64 13.94
CA ARG A 122 -13.92 22.59 14.25
C ARG A 122 -13.44 22.44 15.69
N VAL A 123 -14.35 22.40 16.67
CA VAL A 123 -13.99 22.17 18.08
C VAL A 123 -13.25 20.84 18.24
N PHE A 124 -13.71 19.76 17.63
CA PHE A 124 -13.00 18.49 17.69
C PHE A 124 -11.58 18.59 17.10
N THR A 125 -11.42 19.25 15.95
CA THR A 125 -10.11 19.50 15.33
C THR A 125 -9.20 20.31 16.26
N GLN A 126 -9.73 21.35 16.89
CA GLN A 126 -9.01 22.16 17.89
C GLN A 126 -8.54 21.31 19.09
N LYS A 127 -9.25 20.24 19.44
CA LYS A 127 -8.86 19.34 20.53
C LYS A 127 -7.80 18.30 20.13
N ILE A 128 -7.62 18.05 18.83
CA ILE A 128 -6.72 17.00 18.33
C ILE A 128 -5.61 17.50 17.39
N HIS A 129 -5.52 18.80 17.10
CA HIS A 129 -4.55 19.35 16.13
C HIS A 129 -3.09 19.07 16.48
N ASP A 130 -2.77 18.87 17.76
CA ASP A 130 -1.41 18.51 18.22
C ASP A 130 -1.10 17.02 18.08
N LEU A 131 -2.11 16.21 17.78
CA LEU A 131 -2.00 14.76 17.61
C LEU A 131 -1.92 14.37 16.13
N ILE A 132 -2.56 15.15 15.26
CA ILE A 132 -2.65 14.92 13.82
C ILE A 132 -1.63 15.75 13.06
N GLY A 133 -1.29 15.30 11.86
CA GLY A 133 -0.29 15.97 11.03
C GLY A 133 0.08 15.16 9.81
N ILE A 134 0.64 15.85 8.81
CA ILE A 134 0.97 15.30 7.48
C ILE A 134 1.83 14.03 7.57
N HIS A 135 2.75 13.95 8.53
CA HIS A 135 3.65 12.82 8.76
C HIS A 135 3.42 12.13 10.12
N THR A 136 2.27 12.36 10.76
CA THR A 136 1.98 11.85 12.11
C THR A 136 0.72 11.02 12.14
N ASP A 137 -0.42 11.62 11.82
CA ASP A 137 -1.73 10.97 11.80
C ASP A 137 -2.66 11.74 10.87
N ILE A 138 -3.23 11.05 9.88
CA ILE A 138 -3.98 11.63 8.77
C ILE A 138 -5.42 11.13 8.82
N PRO A 139 -6.38 11.94 9.31
CA PRO A 139 -7.79 11.58 9.30
C PRO A 139 -8.40 11.40 7.90
N ALA A 140 -9.62 10.86 7.86
CA ALA A 140 -10.43 10.63 6.66
C ALA A 140 -11.93 10.61 7.02
N PRO A 141 -12.83 10.58 6.03
CA PRO A 141 -14.22 10.26 6.26
C PRO A 141 -14.41 8.84 6.78
N ASP A 142 -15.47 8.65 7.56
CA ASP A 142 -16.06 7.37 7.93
C ASP A 142 -17.59 7.56 8.04
N MET A 143 -18.31 6.64 8.67
CA MET A 143 -19.76 6.74 8.82
C MET A 143 -20.15 8.05 9.52
N GLY A 144 -21.10 8.80 8.93
CA GLY A 144 -21.56 10.09 9.46
C GLY A 144 -20.68 11.30 9.12
N THR A 145 -19.55 11.11 8.41
CA THR A 145 -18.69 12.20 7.93
C THR A 145 -18.44 12.07 6.43
N ASN A 146 -18.04 13.16 5.77
CA ASN A 146 -17.88 13.21 4.31
C ASN A 146 -16.81 14.23 3.89
N ALA A 147 -16.76 14.54 2.59
CA ALA A 147 -15.82 15.52 2.03
C ALA A 147 -15.97 16.92 2.65
N GLN A 148 -17.19 17.36 2.94
CA GLN A 148 -17.43 18.64 3.62
C GLN A 148 -16.84 18.64 5.03
N THR A 149 -16.99 17.54 5.78
CA THR A 149 -16.35 17.39 7.10
C THR A 149 -14.83 17.52 6.98
N MET A 150 -14.22 16.89 5.98
CA MET A 150 -12.76 16.98 5.76
C MET A 150 -12.31 18.39 5.36
N ALA A 151 -13.14 19.13 4.61
CA ALA A 151 -12.88 20.52 4.28
C ALA A 151 -12.78 21.38 5.54
N TRP A 152 -13.70 21.20 6.51
CA TRP A 152 -13.65 21.91 7.79
C TRP A 152 -12.43 21.53 8.63
N ILE A 153 -12.05 20.25 8.66
CA ILE A 153 -10.84 19.81 9.38
C ILE A 153 -9.58 20.43 8.75
N LEU A 154 -9.48 20.40 7.41
CA LEU A 154 -8.37 21.03 6.68
C LEU A 154 -8.26 22.52 7.03
N ASP A 155 -9.36 23.25 6.91
CA ASP A 155 -9.41 24.69 7.17
C ASP A 155 -9.04 25.00 8.63
N GLU A 156 -9.63 24.28 9.58
CA GLU A 156 -9.39 24.51 11.00
C GLU A 156 -7.95 24.17 11.39
N TYR A 157 -7.42 23.03 10.95
CA TYR A 157 -6.02 22.66 11.19
C TYR A 157 -5.04 23.69 10.60
N SER A 158 -5.35 24.21 9.41
CA SER A 158 -4.50 25.17 8.71
C SER A 158 -4.35 26.50 9.46
N LYS A 159 -5.29 26.85 10.35
CA LYS A 159 -5.17 28.04 11.22
C LYS A 159 -4.08 27.89 12.29
N PHE A 160 -3.79 26.66 12.72
CA PHE A 160 -2.78 26.37 13.73
C PHE A 160 -1.39 26.13 13.12
N HIS A 161 -1.33 25.47 11.95
CA HIS A 161 -0.08 24.94 11.40
C HIS A 161 0.25 25.45 9.99
N GLY A 162 -0.53 26.38 9.45
CA GLY A 162 -0.42 26.82 8.05
C GLY A 162 -1.08 25.85 7.08
N HIS A 163 -1.22 26.28 5.82
CA HIS A 163 -1.96 25.53 4.79
C HIS A 163 -1.36 24.12 4.57
N SER A 164 -2.14 23.08 4.92
CA SER A 164 -1.66 21.69 5.03
C SER A 164 -2.61 20.69 4.35
N PRO A 165 -2.74 20.67 3.01
CA PRO A 165 -3.74 19.84 2.31
C PRO A 165 -3.60 18.34 2.58
N ALA A 166 -2.39 17.86 2.87
CA ALA A 166 -2.11 16.46 3.16
C ALA A 166 -2.45 16.02 4.60
N VAL A 167 -2.96 16.91 5.47
CA VAL A 167 -3.31 16.53 6.86
C VAL A 167 -4.54 15.64 6.94
N VAL A 168 -5.45 15.73 5.96
CA VAL A 168 -6.65 14.90 5.84
C VAL A 168 -6.84 14.44 4.40
N THR A 169 -7.48 13.29 4.22
CA THR A 169 -7.81 12.74 2.90
C THR A 169 -9.33 12.61 2.74
N GLY A 170 -9.84 12.38 1.53
CA GLY A 170 -11.27 12.35 1.25
C GLY A 170 -11.86 13.75 1.15
N LYS A 171 -11.05 14.73 0.74
CA LYS A 171 -11.45 16.13 0.58
C LYS A 171 -12.28 16.33 -0.71
N PRO A 172 -13.00 17.45 -0.85
CA PRO A 172 -13.52 17.89 -2.14
C PRO A 172 -12.36 18.08 -3.15
N ILE A 173 -12.64 17.86 -4.43
CA ILE A 173 -11.63 18.02 -5.49
C ILE A 173 -11.05 19.44 -5.49
N ASP A 174 -11.89 20.45 -5.26
CA ASP A 174 -11.52 21.87 -5.16
C ASP A 174 -10.50 22.18 -4.05
N LEU A 175 -10.36 21.29 -3.06
CA LEU A 175 -9.44 21.43 -1.93
C LEU A 175 -8.33 20.37 -1.93
N GLY A 176 -7.99 19.85 -3.11
CA GLY A 176 -6.93 18.85 -3.26
C GLY A 176 -7.37 17.42 -2.99
N GLY A 177 -8.67 17.12 -3.12
CA GLY A 177 -9.18 15.75 -3.15
C GLY A 177 -8.74 14.98 -4.40
N SER A 178 -8.57 13.67 -4.30
CA SER A 178 -8.19 12.84 -5.46
C SER A 178 -9.42 12.43 -6.28
N LEU A 179 -9.29 12.49 -7.61
CA LEU A 179 -10.25 11.82 -8.50
C LEU A 179 -10.32 10.32 -8.20
N GLY A 180 -11.47 9.71 -8.51
CA GLY A 180 -11.73 8.29 -8.25
C GLY A 180 -11.95 7.91 -6.78
N ARG A 181 -11.76 8.83 -5.82
CA ARG A 181 -11.86 8.53 -4.38
C ARG A 181 -13.23 8.04 -3.94
N GLU A 182 -14.31 8.60 -4.50
CA GLU A 182 -15.69 8.23 -4.16
C GLU A 182 -15.98 6.77 -4.54
N ALA A 183 -15.59 6.36 -5.75
CA ALA A 183 -15.76 5.01 -6.28
C ALA A 183 -14.75 3.99 -5.73
N ALA A 184 -13.66 4.45 -5.08
CA ALA A 184 -12.49 3.64 -4.78
C ALA A 184 -12.77 2.35 -3.99
N THR A 185 -13.64 2.40 -2.98
CA THR A 185 -13.95 1.21 -2.17
C THR A 185 -14.76 0.18 -2.97
N GLY A 186 -15.83 0.62 -3.66
CA GLY A 186 -16.63 -0.27 -4.52
C GLY A 186 -15.79 -0.84 -5.67
N ARG A 187 -14.91 -0.03 -6.27
CA ARG A 187 -13.96 -0.47 -7.30
C ARG A 187 -12.95 -1.48 -6.74
N GLY A 188 -12.44 -1.26 -5.53
CA GLY A 188 -11.58 -2.20 -4.82
C GLY A 188 -12.26 -3.55 -4.59
N VAL A 189 -13.52 -3.56 -4.16
CA VAL A 189 -14.33 -4.77 -3.99
C VAL A 189 -14.44 -5.54 -5.31
N VAL A 190 -14.68 -4.84 -6.43
CA VAL A 190 -14.75 -5.46 -7.76
C VAL A 190 -13.40 -6.03 -8.19
N PHE A 191 -12.29 -5.31 -8.02
CA PHE A 191 -10.95 -5.84 -8.33
C PHE A 191 -10.58 -7.03 -7.46
N ALA A 192 -10.95 -7.01 -6.18
CA ALA A 192 -10.76 -8.12 -5.26
C ALA A 192 -11.57 -9.36 -5.68
N THR A 193 -12.81 -9.14 -6.13
CA THR A 193 -13.68 -10.18 -6.67
C THR A 193 -13.10 -10.79 -7.95
N GLU A 194 -12.65 -9.95 -8.89
CA GLU A 194 -12.00 -10.41 -10.13
C GLU A 194 -10.78 -11.29 -9.82
N ALA A 195 -9.92 -10.86 -8.89
CA ALA A 195 -8.73 -11.61 -8.50
C ALA A 195 -9.09 -12.98 -7.90
N LEU A 196 -10.11 -13.03 -7.03
CA LEU A 196 -10.56 -14.28 -6.43
C LEU A 196 -11.18 -15.24 -7.45
N LEU A 197 -12.04 -14.75 -8.34
CA LEU A 197 -12.70 -15.60 -9.33
C LEU A 197 -11.72 -16.16 -10.36
N ALA A 198 -10.69 -15.39 -10.72
CA ALA A 198 -9.64 -15.82 -11.64
C ALA A 198 -8.90 -17.09 -11.15
N GLU A 199 -8.75 -17.27 -9.83
CA GLU A 199 -8.16 -18.49 -9.23
C GLU A 199 -8.93 -19.76 -9.58
N SER A 200 -10.23 -19.63 -9.83
CA SER A 200 -11.11 -20.74 -10.20
C SER A 200 -11.45 -20.75 -11.69
N GLY A 201 -10.73 -19.98 -12.52
CA GLY A 201 -11.02 -19.83 -13.95
C GLY A 201 -12.38 -19.20 -14.25
N LYS A 202 -12.94 -18.44 -13.30
CA LYS A 202 -14.24 -17.78 -13.39
C LYS A 202 -14.08 -16.28 -13.62
N SER A 203 -15.08 -15.65 -14.22
CA SER A 203 -15.15 -14.19 -14.35
C SER A 203 -16.43 -13.64 -13.72
N ILE A 204 -16.50 -12.31 -13.55
CA ILE A 204 -17.70 -11.64 -13.05
C ILE A 204 -18.93 -11.93 -13.93
N ARG A 205 -18.74 -12.11 -15.25
CA ARG A 205 -19.84 -12.37 -16.21
C ARG A 205 -20.57 -13.67 -15.97
N ASP A 206 -19.90 -14.63 -15.34
CA ASP A 206 -20.41 -15.98 -15.13
C ASP A 206 -21.19 -16.12 -13.82
N MET A 207 -21.25 -15.06 -13.01
CA MET A 207 -21.71 -15.11 -11.62
C MET A 207 -22.99 -14.31 -11.39
N THR A 208 -23.78 -14.79 -10.43
CA THR A 208 -24.88 -14.05 -9.82
C THR A 208 -24.45 -13.37 -8.51
N PHE A 209 -24.92 -12.14 -8.30
CA PHE A 209 -24.51 -11.30 -7.18
C PHE A 209 -25.70 -10.85 -6.34
N VAL A 210 -25.53 -10.89 -5.02
CA VAL A 210 -26.43 -10.28 -4.04
C VAL A 210 -25.66 -9.26 -3.22
N ILE A 211 -26.21 -8.05 -3.08
CA ILE A 211 -25.54 -6.92 -2.43
C ILE A 211 -26.41 -6.39 -1.29
N GLN A 212 -25.93 -6.54 -0.06
CA GLN A 212 -26.60 -5.97 1.11
C GLN A 212 -26.03 -4.58 1.40
N GLY A 213 -26.87 -3.55 1.32
CA GLY A 213 -26.48 -2.15 1.49
C GLY A 213 -26.18 -1.47 0.16
N PHE A 214 -27.02 -0.50 -0.21
CA PHE A 214 -26.91 0.25 -1.46
C PHE A 214 -26.49 1.72 -1.24
N GLY A 215 -25.59 1.95 -0.27
CA GLY A 215 -24.92 3.25 -0.07
C GLY A 215 -23.76 3.45 -1.05
N ASN A 216 -22.80 4.33 -0.73
CA ASN A 216 -21.66 4.61 -1.62
C ASN A 216 -20.92 3.33 -2.07
N VAL A 217 -20.54 2.44 -1.14
CA VAL A 217 -19.77 1.24 -1.49
C VAL A 217 -20.58 0.27 -2.35
N GLY A 218 -21.80 -0.08 -1.92
CA GLY A 218 -22.62 -1.07 -2.60
C GLY A 218 -23.17 -0.60 -3.94
N SER A 219 -23.52 0.68 -4.09
CA SER A 219 -23.97 1.25 -5.36
C SER A 219 -22.85 1.25 -6.42
N TRP A 220 -21.63 1.67 -6.04
CA TRP A 220 -20.46 1.60 -6.93
C TRP A 220 -20.08 0.16 -7.26
N ALA A 221 -20.10 -0.76 -6.28
CA ALA A 221 -19.85 -2.17 -6.54
C ALA A 221 -20.87 -2.75 -7.53
N ALA A 222 -22.17 -2.53 -7.30
CA ALA A 222 -23.24 -2.98 -8.17
C ALA A 222 -23.09 -2.44 -9.60
N ARG A 223 -22.82 -1.13 -9.74
CA ARG A 223 -22.61 -0.47 -11.02
C ARG A 223 -21.44 -1.10 -11.78
N LEU A 224 -20.29 -1.23 -11.13
CA LEU A 224 -19.07 -1.74 -11.75
C LEU A 224 -19.15 -3.25 -12.07
N ILE A 225 -19.91 -4.02 -11.29
CA ILE A 225 -20.25 -5.43 -11.58
C ILE A 225 -21.15 -5.51 -12.82
N HIS A 226 -22.19 -4.70 -12.86
CA HIS A 226 -23.13 -4.62 -13.98
C HIS A 226 -22.42 -4.23 -15.29
N GLU A 227 -21.57 -3.19 -15.26
CA GLU A 227 -20.75 -2.75 -16.40
C GLU A 227 -19.80 -3.85 -16.93
N ARG A 228 -19.41 -4.80 -16.06
CA ARG A 228 -18.59 -5.97 -16.43
C ARG A 228 -19.40 -7.15 -16.95
N GLY A 229 -20.73 -7.08 -16.89
CA GLY A 229 -21.67 -8.12 -17.30
C GLY A 229 -22.05 -9.11 -16.20
N GLY A 230 -21.73 -8.83 -14.94
CA GLY A 230 -22.19 -9.65 -13.81
C GLY A 230 -23.66 -9.43 -13.52
N LYS A 231 -24.38 -10.51 -13.14
CA LYS A 231 -25.82 -10.44 -12.90
C LYS A 231 -26.12 -10.12 -11.44
N VAL A 232 -26.41 -8.85 -11.12
CA VAL A 232 -26.90 -8.46 -9.79
C VAL A 232 -28.37 -8.83 -9.67
N ILE A 233 -28.70 -9.83 -8.84
CA ILE A 233 -30.05 -10.40 -8.75
C ILE A 233 -30.84 -9.94 -7.53
N ALA A 234 -30.18 -9.44 -6.48
CA ALA A 234 -30.86 -8.80 -5.36
C ALA A 234 -30.01 -7.71 -4.71
N VAL A 235 -30.67 -6.66 -4.26
CA VAL A 235 -30.06 -5.50 -3.57
C VAL A 235 -30.95 -5.09 -2.40
N SER A 236 -30.35 -4.73 -1.26
CA SER A 236 -31.10 -4.15 -0.14
C SER A 236 -30.47 -2.86 0.40
N ASP A 237 -31.29 -2.05 1.08
CA ASP A 237 -30.85 -0.99 1.98
C ASP A 237 -31.85 -0.79 3.12
N ILE A 238 -31.73 0.31 3.86
CA ILE A 238 -32.60 0.63 5.00
C ILE A 238 -34.09 0.82 4.63
N THR A 239 -34.40 1.03 3.35
CA THR A 239 -35.77 1.28 2.86
C THR A 239 -36.47 0.01 2.41
N GLY A 240 -35.72 -1.04 2.04
CA GLY A 240 -36.25 -2.32 1.60
C GLY A 240 -35.25 -3.12 0.76
N ALA A 241 -35.73 -4.20 0.14
CA ALA A 241 -34.95 -5.01 -0.79
C ALA A 241 -35.71 -5.25 -2.10
N VAL A 242 -34.96 -5.39 -3.18
CA VAL A 242 -35.45 -5.66 -4.53
C VAL A 242 -34.72 -6.88 -5.08
N LYS A 243 -35.44 -7.76 -5.77
CA LYS A 243 -34.90 -8.92 -6.47
C LYS A 243 -35.37 -8.98 -7.92
N ASN A 244 -34.51 -9.50 -8.79
CA ASN A 244 -34.85 -9.89 -10.15
C ASN A 244 -33.91 -11.02 -10.59
N ALA A 245 -34.45 -12.24 -10.77
CA ALA A 245 -33.67 -13.41 -11.19
C ALA A 245 -33.01 -13.26 -12.58
N ASN A 246 -33.56 -12.36 -13.42
CA ASN A 246 -33.00 -12.04 -14.72
C ASN A 246 -31.89 -10.97 -14.64
N GLY A 247 -31.64 -10.42 -13.45
CA GLY A 247 -30.72 -9.32 -13.22
C GLY A 247 -31.46 -7.98 -13.13
N ILE A 248 -31.02 -7.15 -12.20
CA ILE A 248 -31.53 -5.79 -11.99
C ILE A 248 -30.76 -4.84 -12.91
N ASP A 249 -31.49 -3.94 -13.59
CA ASP A 249 -30.88 -2.79 -14.28
C ASP A 249 -30.36 -1.80 -13.23
N ILE A 250 -29.06 -1.86 -12.96
CA ILE A 250 -28.43 -1.02 -11.93
C ILE A 250 -28.48 0.47 -12.26
N PRO A 251 -28.20 0.92 -13.50
CA PRO A 251 -28.42 2.30 -13.90
C PRO A 251 -29.85 2.82 -13.65
N GLU A 252 -30.88 2.01 -13.90
CA GLU A 252 -32.27 2.37 -13.60
C GLU A 252 -32.54 2.40 -12.09
N LEU A 253 -32.05 1.41 -11.34
CA LEU A 253 -32.20 1.37 -9.88
C LEU A 253 -31.54 2.58 -9.19
N LEU A 254 -30.38 3.01 -9.68
CA LEU A 254 -29.69 4.21 -9.17
C LEU A 254 -30.54 5.46 -9.39
N ARG A 255 -31.11 5.66 -10.59
CA ARG A 255 -32.01 6.78 -10.89
C ARG A 255 -33.29 6.74 -10.05
N HIS A 256 -33.85 5.55 -9.86
CA HIS A 256 -35.00 5.34 -8.97
C HIS A 256 -34.69 5.76 -7.55
N LYS A 257 -33.58 5.30 -6.99
CA LYS A 257 -33.15 5.67 -5.64
C LYS A 257 -32.86 7.16 -5.51
N GLU A 258 -32.23 7.77 -6.50
CA GLU A 258 -31.93 9.21 -6.49
C GLU A 258 -33.21 10.06 -6.51
N SER A 259 -34.22 9.63 -7.27
CA SER A 259 -35.50 10.36 -7.37
C SER A 259 -36.47 10.13 -6.21
N THR A 260 -36.49 8.93 -5.63
CA THR A 260 -37.48 8.54 -4.59
C THR A 260 -36.90 8.46 -3.19
N GLY A 261 -35.57 8.36 -3.06
CA GLY A 261 -34.89 8.09 -1.81
C GLY A 261 -35.06 6.65 -1.29
N SER A 262 -35.67 5.75 -2.07
CA SER A 262 -36.03 4.39 -1.65
C SER A 262 -35.71 3.35 -2.73
N LEU A 263 -35.51 2.09 -2.33
CA LEU A 263 -35.47 0.95 -3.24
C LEU A 263 -36.85 0.34 -3.48
N THR A 264 -37.82 0.61 -2.61
CA THR A 264 -39.17 0.07 -2.75
C THR A 264 -39.90 0.67 -3.98
N ASN A 265 -40.87 -0.08 -4.51
CA ASN A 265 -41.66 0.30 -5.68
C ASN A 265 -40.81 0.54 -6.96
N PHE A 266 -39.63 -0.08 -7.06
CA PHE A 266 -38.87 -0.11 -8.30
C PHE A 266 -39.54 -1.03 -9.31
N ASN A 267 -39.85 -0.53 -10.51
CA ASN A 267 -40.59 -1.30 -11.52
C ASN A 267 -39.76 -2.42 -12.19
N GLY A 268 -38.42 -2.34 -12.12
CA GLY A 268 -37.52 -3.32 -12.74
C GLY A 268 -37.21 -4.55 -11.88
N GLY A 269 -37.95 -4.77 -10.78
CA GLY A 269 -37.79 -5.94 -9.91
C GLY A 269 -38.92 -6.10 -8.89
N ASP A 270 -38.96 -7.26 -8.24
CA ASP A 270 -39.94 -7.56 -7.20
C ASP A 270 -39.42 -7.14 -5.83
N SER A 271 -40.33 -6.73 -4.94
CA SER A 271 -40.00 -6.51 -3.53
C SER A 271 -39.59 -7.82 -2.85
N MET A 272 -38.67 -7.73 -1.91
CA MET A 272 -38.14 -8.83 -1.10
C MET A 272 -38.07 -8.40 0.37
N ASP A 273 -38.25 -9.34 1.30
CA ASP A 273 -37.95 -9.07 2.70
C ASP A 273 -36.43 -8.86 2.85
N ALA A 274 -36.04 -7.71 3.40
CA ALA A 274 -34.65 -7.37 3.62
C ALA A 274 -33.92 -8.38 4.53
N ASN A 275 -34.64 -9.11 5.39
CA ASN A 275 -34.05 -10.15 6.24
C ASN A 275 -33.61 -11.39 5.45
N GLU A 276 -34.19 -11.64 4.27
CA GLU A 276 -33.85 -12.79 3.42
C GLU A 276 -32.62 -12.54 2.54
N ILE A 277 -32.13 -11.30 2.46
CA ILE A 277 -31.09 -10.91 1.51
C ILE A 277 -29.79 -11.70 1.69
N LEU A 278 -29.37 -11.95 2.94
CA LEU A 278 -28.09 -12.60 3.25
C LEU A 278 -28.11 -14.11 2.97
N VAL A 279 -29.29 -14.71 2.90
CA VAL A 279 -29.50 -16.15 2.66
C VAL A 279 -30.06 -16.43 1.27
N HIS A 280 -30.23 -15.38 0.45
CA HIS A 280 -30.71 -15.51 -0.91
C HIS A 280 -29.72 -16.30 -1.78
N GLU A 281 -30.26 -17.10 -2.69
CA GLU A 281 -29.46 -17.98 -3.55
C GLU A 281 -28.68 -17.16 -4.58
N CYS A 282 -27.35 -17.25 -4.53
CA CYS A 282 -26.44 -16.56 -5.44
C CYS A 282 -25.07 -17.24 -5.44
N ASP A 283 -24.20 -16.86 -6.37
CA ASP A 283 -22.81 -17.30 -6.37
C ASP A 283 -21.95 -16.44 -5.42
N VAL A 284 -22.17 -15.12 -5.44
CA VAL A 284 -21.36 -14.13 -4.71
C VAL A 284 -22.26 -13.22 -3.86
N LEU A 285 -22.03 -13.22 -2.54
CA LEU A 285 -22.66 -12.31 -1.58
C LEU A 285 -21.70 -11.18 -1.20
N ILE A 286 -22.16 -9.93 -1.26
CA ILE A 286 -21.36 -8.74 -0.92
C ILE A 286 -22.04 -7.93 0.19
N PRO A 287 -21.73 -8.19 1.47
CA PRO A 287 -22.20 -7.35 2.58
C PRO A 287 -21.49 -5.99 2.60
N CYS A 288 -22.25 -4.91 2.42
CA CYS A 288 -21.79 -3.53 2.28
C CYS A 288 -22.41 -2.57 3.32
N ALA A 289 -23.16 -3.06 4.31
CA ALA A 289 -23.89 -2.22 5.27
C ALA A 289 -23.22 -2.14 6.66
N LEU A 290 -23.58 -3.06 7.55
CA LEU A 290 -23.16 -3.08 8.96
C LEU A 290 -22.25 -4.27 9.25
N GLY A 291 -21.51 -4.18 10.36
CA GLY A 291 -20.75 -5.29 10.90
C GLY A 291 -21.62 -6.32 11.62
N GLY A 292 -21.13 -7.56 11.76
CA GLY A 292 -21.80 -8.64 12.51
C GLY A 292 -23.12 -9.16 11.91
N VAL A 293 -23.41 -8.78 10.66
CA VAL A 293 -24.65 -9.19 9.95
C VAL A 293 -24.65 -10.67 9.58
N LEU A 294 -23.47 -11.26 9.39
CA LEU A 294 -23.28 -12.69 9.25
C LEU A 294 -22.82 -13.25 10.59
N ASN A 295 -23.68 -14.00 11.25
CA ASN A 295 -23.50 -14.48 12.62
C ASN A 295 -23.96 -15.94 12.75
N ARG A 296 -23.90 -16.49 13.98
CA ARG A 296 -24.23 -17.89 14.24
C ARG A 296 -25.65 -18.26 13.77
N GLU A 297 -26.58 -17.31 13.80
CA GLU A 297 -28.00 -17.56 13.54
C GLU A 297 -28.29 -17.76 12.06
N ASN A 298 -27.57 -17.09 11.16
CA ASN A 298 -27.84 -17.14 9.72
C ASN A 298 -26.73 -17.81 8.87
N ALA A 299 -25.53 -18.02 9.42
CA ALA A 299 -24.40 -18.57 8.67
C ALA A 299 -24.66 -19.97 8.09
N ALA A 300 -25.53 -20.77 8.70
CA ALA A 300 -25.93 -22.09 8.21
C ALA A 300 -26.80 -22.01 6.93
N ASP A 301 -27.53 -20.91 6.76
CA ASP A 301 -28.51 -20.74 5.69
C ASP A 301 -27.95 -19.98 4.48
N VAL A 302 -26.78 -19.36 4.62
CA VAL A 302 -26.10 -18.66 3.50
C VAL A 302 -25.86 -19.64 2.35
N LYS A 303 -26.33 -19.31 1.14
CA LYS A 303 -26.21 -20.16 -0.05
C LYS A 303 -25.04 -19.79 -0.96
N ALA A 304 -24.44 -18.61 -0.75
CA ALA A 304 -23.34 -18.10 -1.56
C ALA A 304 -22.10 -19.00 -1.49
N LYS A 305 -21.38 -19.11 -2.61
CA LYS A 305 -20.09 -19.82 -2.69
C LYS A 305 -18.94 -18.91 -2.28
N PHE A 306 -19.09 -17.62 -2.56
CA PHE A 306 -18.11 -16.58 -2.25
C PHE A 306 -18.78 -15.46 -1.44
N ILE A 307 -18.08 -14.98 -0.42
CA ILE A 307 -18.47 -13.79 0.35
C ILE A 307 -17.36 -12.75 0.20
N ILE A 308 -17.71 -11.54 -0.24
CA ILE A 308 -16.77 -10.43 -0.43
C ILE A 308 -17.07 -9.34 0.58
N GLU A 309 -16.27 -9.24 1.63
CA GLU A 309 -16.53 -8.34 2.75
C GLU A 309 -16.25 -6.87 2.38
N ALA A 310 -17.27 -6.16 1.91
CA ALA A 310 -17.16 -4.75 1.57
C ALA A 310 -17.33 -3.83 2.80
N ALA A 311 -18.16 -4.22 3.76
CA ALA A 311 -18.23 -3.60 5.09
C ALA A 311 -17.01 -4.00 5.95
N ASN A 312 -16.80 -3.30 7.07
CA ASN A 312 -15.84 -3.76 8.08
C ASN A 312 -16.53 -4.79 8.98
N HIS A 313 -15.83 -5.90 9.26
CA HIS A 313 -16.25 -6.99 10.13
C HIS A 313 -17.71 -7.48 9.94
N PRO A 314 -18.20 -7.69 8.69
CA PRO A 314 -19.57 -8.16 8.48
C PRO A 314 -19.81 -9.58 9.00
N THR A 315 -18.76 -10.39 9.11
CA THR A 315 -18.82 -11.79 9.56
C THR A 315 -18.19 -11.96 10.94
N ASP A 316 -18.97 -12.45 11.89
CA ASP A 316 -18.50 -12.80 13.23
C ASP A 316 -17.62 -14.07 13.19
N PRO A 317 -16.67 -14.24 14.12
CA PRO A 317 -15.78 -15.41 14.15
C PRO A 317 -16.51 -16.77 14.20
N GLU A 318 -17.72 -16.81 14.74
CA GLU A 318 -18.53 -18.03 14.80
C GLU A 318 -19.16 -18.36 13.45
N ALA A 319 -19.61 -17.34 12.70
CA ALA A 319 -20.08 -17.49 11.34
C ALA A 319 -18.93 -17.91 10.40
N ASP A 320 -17.74 -17.33 10.60
CA ASP A 320 -16.52 -17.67 9.86
C ASP A 320 -16.22 -19.19 9.95
N GLU A 321 -16.34 -19.77 11.14
CA GLU A 321 -16.13 -21.21 11.37
C GLU A 321 -17.22 -22.09 10.72
N ILE A 322 -18.48 -21.64 10.73
CA ILE A 322 -19.59 -22.36 10.08
C ILE A 322 -19.44 -22.32 8.55
N LEU A 323 -19.17 -21.15 7.99
CA LEU A 323 -19.03 -20.92 6.56
C LEU A 323 -17.81 -21.64 5.99
N SER A 324 -16.68 -21.62 6.69
CA SER A 324 -15.47 -22.36 6.33
C SER A 324 -15.71 -23.86 6.27
N LYS A 325 -16.38 -24.45 7.27
CA LYS A 325 -16.75 -25.89 7.27
C LYS A 325 -17.65 -26.28 6.09
N ARG A 326 -18.44 -25.33 5.58
CA ARG A 326 -19.31 -25.51 4.41
C ARG A 326 -18.60 -25.29 3.08
N GLY A 327 -17.32 -24.91 3.10
CA GLY A 327 -16.53 -24.63 1.90
C GLY A 327 -16.85 -23.27 1.25
N VAL A 328 -17.49 -22.36 1.98
CA VAL A 328 -17.72 -20.99 1.50
C VAL A 328 -16.40 -20.21 1.61
N ILE A 329 -15.98 -19.57 0.52
CA ILE A 329 -14.74 -18.79 0.48
C ILE A 329 -15.03 -17.34 0.84
N ILE A 330 -14.39 -16.84 1.89
CA ILE A 330 -14.57 -15.46 2.37
C ILE A 330 -13.34 -14.63 2.03
N LEU A 331 -13.55 -13.55 1.27
CA LEU A 331 -12.52 -12.55 0.98
C LEU A 331 -12.57 -11.47 2.06
N PRO A 332 -11.55 -11.37 2.93
CA PRO A 332 -11.65 -10.62 4.17
C PRO A 332 -11.66 -9.11 3.96
N ASP A 333 -12.37 -8.40 4.82
CA ASP A 333 -12.57 -6.95 4.81
C ASP A 333 -11.27 -6.14 4.77
N ILE A 334 -10.25 -6.52 5.53
CA ILE A 334 -8.92 -5.88 5.57
C ILE A 334 -8.19 -5.89 4.21
N TYR A 335 -8.69 -6.68 3.25
CA TYR A 335 -8.25 -6.66 1.86
C TYR A 335 -9.37 -6.14 0.93
N ALA A 336 -10.55 -6.75 0.96
CA ALA A 336 -11.61 -6.54 -0.04
C ALA A 336 -12.06 -5.08 -0.13
N ASN A 337 -12.13 -4.36 0.99
CA ASN A 337 -12.54 -2.96 1.03
C ASN A 337 -11.36 -1.96 1.10
N ALA A 338 -10.12 -2.43 0.93
CA ALA A 338 -8.92 -1.60 1.05
C ALA A 338 -8.79 -0.52 -0.04
N GLY A 339 -9.55 -0.60 -1.13
CA GLY A 339 -9.46 0.38 -2.21
C GLY A 339 -9.65 1.83 -1.76
N GLY A 340 -10.54 2.09 -0.80
CA GLY A 340 -10.75 3.42 -0.24
C GLY A 340 -9.53 3.98 0.50
N VAL A 341 -8.80 3.15 1.26
CA VAL A 341 -7.58 3.60 1.95
C VAL A 341 -6.41 3.74 0.97
N THR A 342 -6.34 2.89 -0.05
CA THR A 342 -5.32 2.98 -1.11
C THR A 342 -5.46 4.28 -1.92
N VAL A 343 -6.67 4.67 -2.33
CA VAL A 343 -6.85 5.97 -3.02
C VAL A 343 -6.69 7.15 -2.06
N SER A 344 -6.98 6.98 -0.77
CA SER A 344 -6.64 8.00 0.25
C SER A 344 -5.11 8.18 0.36
N TYR A 345 -4.33 7.11 0.24
CA TYR A 345 -2.88 7.19 0.15
C TYR A 345 -2.45 7.95 -1.11
N PHE A 346 -3.04 7.66 -2.27
CA PHE A 346 -2.73 8.41 -3.49
C PHE A 346 -3.08 9.89 -3.36
N GLU A 347 -4.20 10.25 -2.73
CA GLU A 347 -4.56 11.64 -2.45
C GLU A 347 -3.48 12.32 -1.60
N TRP A 348 -3.03 11.66 -0.54
CA TRP A 348 -1.94 12.17 0.30
C TRP A 348 -0.64 12.34 -0.50
N VAL A 349 -0.25 11.36 -1.32
CA VAL A 349 0.93 11.45 -2.19
C VAL A 349 0.83 12.65 -3.14
N GLN A 350 -0.32 12.83 -3.79
CA GLN A 350 -0.57 13.95 -4.70
C GLN A 350 -0.48 15.29 -3.97
N ASN A 351 -0.99 15.39 -2.74
CA ASN A 351 -0.91 16.61 -1.93
C ASN A 351 0.52 16.90 -1.43
N ILE A 352 1.31 15.87 -1.09
CA ILE A 352 2.74 16.02 -0.78
C ILE A 352 3.51 16.53 -2.01
N GLN A 353 3.17 16.00 -3.19
CA GLN A 353 3.82 16.37 -4.46
C GLN A 353 3.37 17.73 -5.01
N GLY A 354 2.22 18.25 -4.56
CA GLY A 354 1.58 19.41 -5.17
C GLY A 354 1.10 19.16 -6.61
N PHE A 355 0.84 17.90 -6.99
CA PHE A 355 0.49 17.51 -8.34
C PHE A 355 -0.60 16.42 -8.36
N MET A 356 -1.74 16.73 -8.96
CA MET A 356 -2.90 15.84 -9.02
C MET A 356 -2.82 14.89 -10.22
N TRP A 357 -3.40 13.70 -10.08
CA TRP A 357 -3.43 12.68 -11.13
C TRP A 357 -4.81 12.60 -11.78
N ASP A 358 -4.82 12.24 -13.06
CA ASP A 358 -6.06 11.90 -13.76
C ASP A 358 -6.68 10.62 -13.19
N GLU A 359 -8.00 10.49 -13.34
CA GLU A 359 -8.76 9.37 -12.78
C GLU A 359 -8.28 8.01 -13.30
N ASP A 360 -7.91 7.90 -14.58
CA ASP A 360 -7.39 6.65 -15.16
C ASP A 360 -6.10 6.20 -14.49
N LYS A 361 -5.20 7.14 -14.20
CA LYS A 361 -3.95 6.85 -13.48
C LYS A 361 -4.26 6.35 -12.07
N VAL A 362 -5.16 7.03 -11.35
CA VAL A 362 -5.60 6.61 -10.00
C VAL A 362 -6.19 5.19 -10.04
N ASN A 363 -7.07 4.91 -11.00
CA ASN A 363 -7.75 3.61 -11.12
C ASN A 363 -6.78 2.48 -11.49
N ASN A 364 -5.81 2.75 -12.38
CA ASN A 364 -4.78 1.78 -12.77
C ASN A 364 -3.82 1.45 -11.61
N GLU A 365 -3.39 2.48 -10.87
CA GLU A 365 -2.57 2.28 -9.66
C GLU A 365 -3.34 1.52 -8.58
N LEU A 366 -4.63 1.84 -8.38
CA LEU A 366 -5.49 1.10 -7.45
C LEU A 366 -5.55 -0.38 -7.82
N ARG A 367 -5.79 -0.70 -9.10
CA ARG A 367 -5.80 -2.10 -9.58
C ARG A 367 -4.47 -2.79 -9.26
N ARG A 368 -3.34 -2.15 -9.57
CA ARG A 368 -1.99 -2.70 -9.33
C ARG A 368 -1.77 -3.03 -7.86
N TYR A 369 -2.12 -2.12 -6.95
CA TYR A 369 -1.98 -2.33 -5.50
C TYR A 369 -2.87 -3.46 -5.00
N MET A 370 -4.14 -3.51 -5.42
CA MET A 370 -5.09 -4.55 -4.99
C MET A 370 -4.66 -5.95 -5.46
N ILE A 371 -4.30 -6.11 -6.75
CA ILE A 371 -3.84 -7.41 -7.28
C ILE A 371 -2.56 -7.88 -6.60
N ARG A 372 -1.59 -6.98 -6.37
CA ARG A 372 -0.37 -7.33 -5.63
C ARG A 372 -0.67 -7.75 -4.19
N ALA A 373 -1.58 -7.07 -3.51
CA ALA A 373 -1.98 -7.43 -2.15
C ALA A 373 -2.64 -8.83 -2.13
N PHE A 374 -3.48 -9.16 -3.11
CA PHE A 374 -4.07 -10.50 -3.24
C PHE A 374 -3.01 -11.60 -3.38
N HIS A 375 -2.03 -11.41 -4.27
CA HIS A 375 -0.96 -12.39 -4.44
C HIS A 375 -0.17 -12.60 -3.14
N ASN A 376 0.19 -11.52 -2.43
CA ASN A 376 0.88 -11.64 -1.14
C ASN A 376 0.03 -12.39 -0.10
N ILE A 377 -1.29 -12.21 -0.09
CA ILE A 377 -2.20 -12.95 0.80
C ILE A 377 -2.19 -14.44 0.43
N LYS A 378 -2.26 -14.75 -0.87
CA LYS A 378 -2.21 -16.12 -1.38
C LYS A 378 -0.92 -16.82 -0.99
N ASP A 379 0.23 -16.15 -1.11
CA ASP A 379 1.52 -16.68 -0.69
C ASP A 379 1.51 -17.00 0.80
N MET A 380 0.98 -16.09 1.64
CA MET A 380 0.84 -16.34 3.08
C MET A 380 -0.10 -17.52 3.40
N CYS A 381 -1.21 -17.64 2.68
CA CYS A 381 -2.13 -18.78 2.80
C CYS A 381 -1.42 -20.11 2.47
N GLN A 382 -0.60 -20.13 1.42
CA GLN A 382 0.15 -21.33 1.02
C GLN A 382 1.23 -21.68 2.04
N SER A 383 2.05 -20.71 2.46
CA SER A 383 3.14 -20.93 3.42
C SER A 383 2.66 -21.41 4.78
N HIS A 384 1.48 -20.95 5.22
CA HIS A 384 0.95 -21.25 6.56
C HIS A 384 -0.25 -22.21 6.55
N SER A 385 -0.65 -22.72 5.38
CA SER A 385 -1.82 -23.60 5.21
C SER A 385 -3.07 -23.05 5.91
N CYS A 386 -3.43 -21.80 5.63
CA CYS A 386 -4.53 -21.10 6.29
C CYS A 386 -5.52 -20.47 5.29
N ASP A 387 -6.71 -20.10 5.76
CA ASP A 387 -7.73 -19.44 4.95
C ASP A 387 -7.33 -17.99 4.57
N LEU A 388 -8.10 -17.36 3.67
CA LEU A 388 -7.81 -16.01 3.17
C LEU A 388 -7.81 -14.95 4.29
N ARG A 389 -8.67 -15.10 5.30
CA ARG A 389 -8.71 -14.17 6.45
C ARG A 389 -7.41 -14.26 7.24
N MET A 390 -6.98 -15.47 7.60
CA MET A 390 -5.73 -15.69 8.30
C MET A 390 -4.51 -15.35 7.42
N GLY A 391 -4.53 -15.59 6.11
CA GLY A 391 -3.49 -15.13 5.20
C GLY A 391 -3.34 -13.62 5.20
N ALA A 392 -4.45 -12.88 5.18
CA ALA A 392 -4.42 -11.43 5.26
C ALA A 392 -3.98 -10.90 6.63
N PHE A 393 -4.48 -11.48 7.73
CA PHE A 393 -4.04 -11.08 9.07
C PHE A 393 -2.56 -11.40 9.31
N THR A 394 -2.09 -12.58 8.93
CA THR A 394 -0.67 -12.96 9.06
C THR A 394 0.22 -12.07 8.20
N LEU A 395 -0.18 -11.74 6.96
CA LEU A 395 0.53 -10.76 6.13
C LEU A 395 0.66 -9.41 6.82
N GLY A 396 -0.46 -8.87 7.29
CA GLY A 396 -0.52 -7.56 7.94
C GLY A 396 0.33 -7.52 9.21
N VAL A 397 0.12 -8.49 10.10
CA VAL A 397 0.83 -8.59 11.37
C VAL A 397 2.33 -8.79 11.16
N ASN A 398 2.74 -9.67 10.23
CA ASN A 398 4.16 -9.90 9.93
C ASN A 398 4.85 -8.62 9.44
N ARG A 399 4.22 -7.86 8.53
CA ARG A 399 4.78 -6.60 8.03
C ARG A 399 4.96 -5.56 9.13
N VAL A 400 4.01 -5.45 10.06
CA VAL A 400 4.14 -4.53 11.20
C VAL A 400 5.21 -5.01 12.17
N ALA A 401 5.17 -6.30 12.57
CA ALA A 401 6.15 -6.92 13.45
C ALA A 401 7.58 -6.71 12.94
N ARG A 402 7.84 -6.95 11.65
CA ARG A 402 9.15 -6.71 11.02
C ARG A 402 9.58 -5.25 11.11
N ALA A 403 8.67 -4.30 10.83
CA ALA A 403 8.97 -2.88 10.94
C ALA A 403 9.31 -2.46 12.38
N THR A 404 8.56 -2.97 13.38
CA THR A 404 8.84 -2.74 14.80
C THR A 404 10.21 -3.26 15.19
N VAL A 405 10.53 -4.52 14.87
CA VAL A 405 11.81 -5.15 15.20
C VAL A 405 13.00 -4.42 14.53
N LEU A 406 12.85 -3.99 13.28
CA LEU A 406 13.91 -3.26 12.56
C LEU A 406 14.16 -1.87 13.15
N ARG A 407 13.13 -1.20 13.67
CA ARG A 407 13.26 0.14 14.30
C ARG A 407 13.79 0.09 15.72
N ASP A 408 13.49 -0.97 16.45
CA ASP A 408 13.89 -1.12 17.86
C ASP A 408 15.37 -1.49 18.06
N GLY A 409 16.16 -1.67 17.00
CA GLY A 409 17.63 -1.72 17.01
C GLY A 409 18.26 -2.62 18.09
N GLN A 410 18.56 -3.87 17.75
CA GLN A 410 19.38 -4.78 18.59
C GLN A 410 18.89 -4.99 20.05
N ARG A 411 17.65 -5.46 20.23
CA ARG A 411 17.27 -6.26 21.43
C ARG A 411 16.60 -7.60 21.16
N SER A 412 16.41 -7.95 19.88
CA SER A 412 15.85 -9.24 19.46
C SER A 412 16.62 -9.79 18.26
N SER A 413 17.89 -10.15 18.46
CA SER A 413 18.72 -10.82 17.45
C SER A 413 18.32 -12.28 17.16
N ASN A 414 17.28 -12.82 17.80
CA ASN A 414 16.92 -14.24 17.69
C ASN A 414 15.62 -14.53 16.92
N ILE A 415 14.90 -13.52 16.41
CA ILE A 415 13.55 -13.72 15.81
C ILE A 415 13.60 -13.82 14.28
N LEU A 416 14.57 -13.19 13.61
CA LEU A 416 14.62 -13.16 12.14
C LEU A 416 15.41 -14.33 11.50
N GLU A 417 16.10 -15.16 12.28
CA GLU A 417 16.94 -16.26 11.75
C GLU A 417 16.17 -17.56 11.44
N GLN A 418 14.86 -17.64 11.70
CA GLN A 418 14.08 -18.87 11.46
C GLN A 418 13.51 -19.00 10.05
N GLU A 419 13.37 -17.92 9.27
CA GLU A 419 12.85 -18.01 7.90
C GLU A 419 13.92 -18.43 6.86
N ASP A 420 15.20 -18.10 7.07
CA ASP A 420 16.27 -18.50 6.13
C ASP A 420 16.62 -20.00 6.19
N LYS A 421 16.17 -20.72 7.24
CA LYS A 421 16.41 -22.16 7.40
C LYS A 421 15.25 -23.04 6.91
N SER A 422 14.04 -22.49 6.75
CA SER A 422 12.87 -23.25 6.30
C SER A 422 12.73 -23.29 4.77
N SER A 423 13.38 -22.37 4.05
CA SER A 423 13.48 -22.40 2.59
C SER A 423 14.58 -23.32 2.04
N SER A 424 15.43 -23.90 2.91
CA SER A 424 16.52 -24.81 2.50
C SER A 424 16.22 -26.30 2.71
N SER A 425 14.98 -26.69 3.00
CA SER A 425 14.61 -28.11 3.16
C SER A 425 13.38 -28.51 2.34
N SER A 426 13.54 -28.69 1.02
CA SER A 426 12.74 -29.67 0.28
C SER A 426 13.42 -30.09 -1.04
N SER A 427 13.27 -31.39 -1.35
CA SER A 427 13.70 -32.13 -2.56
C SER A 427 15.13 -32.66 -2.64
N HIS A 428 15.43 -33.70 -1.85
CA HIS A 428 16.26 -34.79 -2.34
C HIS A 428 15.42 -35.64 -3.31
N ILE A 429 15.67 -35.47 -4.61
CA ILE A 429 15.31 -36.45 -5.64
C ILE A 429 16.63 -37.07 -6.09
N ASP A 430 16.80 -38.36 -5.84
CA ASP A 430 17.96 -39.12 -6.31
C ASP A 430 17.99 -39.17 -7.85
N PRO A 431 19.11 -38.80 -8.50
CA PRO A 431 19.30 -39.09 -9.92
C PRO A 431 19.79 -40.54 -10.11
N PRO A 432 19.50 -41.18 -11.26
CA PRO A 432 19.92 -42.55 -11.52
C PRO A 432 21.45 -42.64 -11.67
N LYS A 433 22.02 -43.71 -11.10
CA LYS A 433 23.39 -44.16 -11.34
C LYS A 433 23.60 -44.49 -12.82
N ASP A 434 24.63 -43.89 -13.44
CA ASP A 434 25.72 -44.61 -14.12
C ASP A 434 26.72 -43.63 -14.78
N ALA A 435 28.00 -44.06 -14.79
CA ALA A 435 29.17 -43.55 -15.54
C ALA A 435 30.01 -42.37 -14.97
N ALA A 436 30.88 -42.75 -14.01
CA ALA A 436 32.34 -42.53 -13.94
C ALA A 436 33.03 -41.30 -14.61
N ASP A 437 33.62 -40.46 -13.75
CA ASP A 437 35.02 -39.96 -13.68
C ASP A 437 34.94 -38.60 -12.93
N GLY A 438 35.51 -38.36 -11.75
CA GLY A 438 36.83 -38.71 -11.25
C GLY A 438 37.57 -37.39 -10.94
N ASP A 439 37.38 -36.82 -9.74
CA ASP A 439 38.50 -36.47 -8.84
C ASP A 439 37.98 -35.93 -7.49
N GLU A 440 38.48 -36.51 -6.40
CA GLU A 440 38.18 -36.14 -5.01
C GLU A 440 39.09 -35.00 -4.54
N LEU A 441 38.55 -33.99 -3.86
CA LEU A 441 39.33 -33.19 -2.91
C LEU A 441 38.59 -33.03 -1.58
N LYS A 442 39.30 -33.50 -0.55
CA LYS A 442 38.91 -33.80 0.82
C LYS A 442 38.44 -32.57 1.61
N ARG A 443 37.51 -32.83 2.53
CA ARG A 443 37.12 -31.91 3.62
C ARG A 443 38.28 -31.69 4.57
N GLY A 444 38.58 -30.41 4.85
CA GLY A 444 39.21 -29.95 6.07
C GLY A 444 38.30 -28.90 6.70
N PHE A 445 37.83 -29.17 7.93
CA PHE A 445 37.18 -28.18 8.77
C PHE A 445 38.29 -27.32 9.38
N ASP A 446 38.28 -26.02 9.11
CA ASP A 446 38.99 -25.03 9.91
C ASP A 446 38.06 -23.87 10.27
N THR A 447 38.01 -23.60 11.56
CA THR A 447 37.23 -22.58 12.24
C THR A 447 37.95 -21.23 12.19
N GLU A 448 37.47 -20.32 11.35
CA GLU A 448 37.57 -18.87 11.49
C GLU A 448 36.45 -18.27 10.62
N SER A 449 35.51 -17.52 11.21
CA SER A 449 34.37 -16.94 10.47
C SER A 449 34.84 -15.80 9.56
N SER A 450 35.38 -16.17 8.40
CA SER A 450 35.68 -15.23 7.33
C SER A 450 34.37 -14.89 6.61
N LEU A 451 34.08 -13.60 6.50
CA LEU A 451 32.96 -13.10 5.69
C LEU A 451 33.10 -13.61 4.24
N PRO A 452 31.99 -13.92 3.54
CA PRO A 452 32.05 -14.36 2.16
C PRO A 452 32.71 -13.30 1.28
N LYS A 453 33.83 -13.65 0.65
CA LYS A 453 34.54 -12.80 -0.33
C LYS A 453 33.99 -13.04 -1.73
N PHE A 454 33.93 -11.98 -2.54
CA PHE A 454 33.59 -12.11 -3.95
C PHE A 454 34.75 -12.80 -4.68
N ILE A 455 34.47 -13.92 -5.35
CA ILE A 455 35.45 -14.68 -6.13
C ILE A 455 34.92 -14.86 -7.55
N ASP A 456 35.66 -14.35 -8.53
CA ASP A 456 35.44 -14.59 -9.96
C ASP A 456 36.82 -14.58 -10.63
N ASP A 457 37.18 -15.64 -11.36
CA ASP A 457 38.50 -15.77 -11.99
C ASP A 457 38.81 -14.65 -13.00
N ARG A 458 37.78 -13.96 -13.49
CA ARG A 458 37.87 -12.83 -14.42
C ARG A 458 38.04 -11.49 -13.70
N TRP A 459 37.93 -11.44 -12.37
CA TRP A 459 38.10 -10.24 -11.55
C TRP A 459 39.51 -10.22 -10.93
N LYS A 460 40.36 -9.29 -11.38
CA LYS A 460 41.76 -9.18 -10.95
C LYS A 460 42.13 -7.71 -10.72
N ASN A 461 42.85 -7.42 -9.64
CA ASN A 461 43.40 -6.09 -9.34
C ASN A 461 42.34 -4.97 -9.41
N GLY A 462 41.15 -5.19 -8.85
CA GLY A 462 40.07 -4.20 -8.85
C GLY A 462 39.40 -3.92 -10.22
N THR A 463 39.62 -4.76 -11.24
CA THR A 463 38.95 -4.63 -12.55
C THR A 463 38.64 -5.98 -13.22
N TRP A 464 37.80 -5.95 -14.27
CA TRP A 464 37.50 -7.11 -15.11
C TRP A 464 38.62 -7.34 -16.15
N ASP A 465 39.13 -8.57 -16.26
CA ASP A 465 40.01 -9.00 -17.35
C ASP A 465 39.19 -9.15 -18.64
N LEU A 466 39.14 -8.07 -19.43
CA LEU A 466 38.33 -8.00 -20.64
C LEU A 466 38.72 -9.04 -21.71
N ASN A 467 39.94 -9.57 -21.68
CA ASN A 467 40.36 -10.62 -22.62
C ASN A 467 39.55 -11.90 -22.43
N MET A 468 39.13 -12.18 -21.18
CA MET A 468 38.28 -13.33 -20.85
C MET A 468 36.81 -13.14 -21.27
N PHE A 469 36.46 -11.96 -21.78
CA PHE A 469 35.15 -11.65 -22.35
C PHE A 469 35.18 -11.56 -23.87
N VAL A 470 36.24 -12.04 -24.55
CA VAL A 470 36.26 -12.12 -26.01
C VAL A 470 35.70 -13.47 -26.47
N LYS A 471 34.67 -13.43 -27.34
CA LYS A 471 34.11 -14.61 -28.02
C LYS A 471 34.16 -14.39 -29.53
N ASP A 472 34.64 -15.37 -30.28
CA ASP A 472 34.76 -15.32 -31.75
C ASP A 472 35.50 -14.08 -32.27
N GLY A 473 36.56 -13.67 -31.56
CA GLY A 473 37.36 -12.49 -31.90
C GLY A 473 36.66 -11.15 -31.67
N LYS A 474 35.47 -11.14 -31.04
CA LYS A 474 34.71 -9.93 -30.70
C LYS A 474 34.47 -9.83 -29.19
N MET A 475 34.46 -8.60 -28.69
CA MET A 475 34.16 -8.35 -27.28
C MET A 475 32.70 -8.70 -26.97
N HIS A 476 32.50 -9.56 -25.97
CA HIS A 476 31.19 -9.99 -25.47
C HIS A 476 30.73 -9.10 -24.31
N TRP A 477 30.29 -7.89 -24.65
CA TRP A 477 29.86 -6.86 -23.70
C TRP A 477 28.73 -7.32 -22.77
N ASP A 478 27.81 -8.17 -23.24
CA ASP A 478 26.74 -8.77 -22.44
C ASP A 478 27.30 -9.52 -21.23
N GLY A 479 28.40 -10.24 -21.43
CA GLY A 479 29.09 -10.96 -20.37
C GLY A 479 29.68 -10.01 -19.33
N VAL A 480 30.26 -8.89 -19.77
CA VAL A 480 30.83 -7.87 -18.87
C VAL A 480 29.73 -7.20 -18.05
N ILE A 481 28.60 -6.85 -18.68
CA ILE A 481 27.44 -6.24 -18.01
C ILE A 481 26.87 -7.18 -16.95
N VAL A 482 26.63 -8.45 -17.30
CA VAL A 482 26.07 -9.44 -16.37
C VAL A 482 27.04 -9.72 -15.22
N ALA A 483 28.35 -9.83 -15.50
CA ALA A 483 29.35 -10.07 -14.48
C ALA A 483 29.43 -8.91 -13.47
N GLU A 484 29.42 -7.66 -13.96
CA GLU A 484 29.42 -6.48 -13.09
C GLU A 484 28.12 -6.35 -12.28
N ALA A 485 26.97 -6.66 -12.88
CA ALA A 485 25.69 -6.62 -12.16
C ALA A 485 25.67 -7.65 -11.01
N ARG A 486 26.20 -8.85 -11.24
CA ARG A 486 26.35 -9.88 -10.21
C ARG A 486 27.29 -9.44 -9.10
N ARG A 487 28.43 -8.82 -9.43
CA ARG A 487 29.38 -8.29 -8.45
C ARG A 487 28.73 -7.21 -7.57
N ARG A 488 28.00 -6.26 -8.15
CA ARG A 488 27.29 -5.21 -7.39
C ARG A 488 26.21 -5.79 -6.49
N LYS A 489 25.43 -6.75 -6.99
CA LYS A 489 24.41 -7.45 -6.20
C LYS A 489 25.05 -8.21 -5.03
N PHE A 490 26.20 -8.84 -5.24
CA PHE A 490 26.95 -9.50 -4.15
C PHE A 490 27.39 -8.48 -3.08
N LEU A 491 27.91 -7.32 -3.49
CA LEU A 491 28.34 -6.27 -2.56
C LEU A 491 27.16 -5.60 -1.82
N GLU A 492 25.98 -5.56 -2.43
CA GLU A 492 24.74 -5.08 -1.79
C GLU A 492 24.27 -6.06 -0.70
N ILE A 493 24.36 -7.37 -0.96
CA ILE A 493 24.00 -8.42 -0.01
C ILE A 493 25.04 -8.56 1.11
N TYR A 494 26.33 -8.35 0.80
CA TYR A 494 27.44 -8.47 1.76
C TYR A 494 28.30 -7.18 1.80
N PRO A 495 27.81 -6.10 2.45
CA PRO A 495 28.51 -4.80 2.49
C PRO A 495 29.88 -4.86 3.19
N ALA A 496 30.03 -5.75 4.18
CA ALA A 496 31.28 -5.95 4.90
C ALA A 496 32.39 -6.58 4.03
N SER A 497 32.03 -7.16 2.89
CA SER A 497 32.97 -7.68 1.87
C SER A 497 33.48 -6.58 0.93
N ALA A 498 32.97 -5.34 1.07
CA ALA A 498 33.42 -4.16 0.33
C ALA A 498 34.56 -3.40 1.02
N THR A 499 35.17 -3.95 2.07
CA THR A 499 36.33 -3.34 2.74
C THR A 499 37.48 -3.18 1.75
N ASN A 500 37.84 -1.92 1.48
CA ASN A 500 38.84 -1.50 0.50
C ASN A 500 40.27 -1.91 0.90
N GLU A 501 40.63 -3.17 0.67
CA GLU A 501 42.05 -3.58 0.61
C GLU A 501 42.67 -3.23 -0.76
N GLU A 502 41.86 -3.16 -1.83
CA GLU A 502 42.29 -2.76 -3.18
C GLU A 502 41.36 -1.68 -3.78
N PRO A 503 41.90 -0.67 -4.50
CA PRO A 503 41.08 0.32 -5.18
C PRO A 503 40.26 -0.33 -6.31
N VAL A 504 38.96 -0.05 -6.36
CA VAL A 504 38.11 -0.43 -7.49
C VAL A 504 38.46 0.43 -8.70
N LEU A 505 39.13 -0.16 -9.70
CA LEU A 505 39.58 0.51 -10.91
C LEU A 505 38.58 0.40 -12.07
N PHE A 506 37.66 -0.57 -12.03
CA PHE A 506 36.65 -0.73 -13.07
C PHE A 506 35.68 0.45 -13.11
N ARG A 507 35.55 1.07 -14.30
CA ARG A 507 34.54 2.08 -14.59
C ARG A 507 33.57 1.55 -15.63
N SER A 508 32.27 1.66 -15.37
CA SER A 508 31.22 1.26 -16.32
C SER A 508 31.28 2.00 -17.66
N SER A 509 31.97 3.15 -17.70
CA SER A 509 32.25 3.91 -18.93
C SER A 509 33.15 3.19 -19.93
N ILE A 510 33.84 2.11 -19.54
CA ILE A 510 34.62 1.26 -20.45
C ILE A 510 33.68 0.50 -21.40
N ILE A 511 32.43 0.24 -20.99
CA ILE A 511 31.43 -0.39 -21.84
C ILE A 511 30.93 0.66 -22.85
N PRO A 512 31.07 0.44 -24.17
CA PRO A 512 30.69 1.41 -25.18
C PRO A 512 29.21 1.79 -25.10
N TRP A 513 28.90 3.05 -25.38
CA TRP A 513 27.53 3.57 -25.33
C TRP A 513 26.54 2.77 -26.18
N TRP A 514 26.98 2.34 -27.37
CA TRP A 514 26.15 1.55 -28.28
C TRP A 514 25.85 0.15 -27.71
N ALA A 515 26.74 -0.41 -26.89
CA ALA A 515 26.51 -1.70 -26.24
C ALA A 515 25.42 -1.59 -25.16
N TRP A 516 25.36 -0.47 -24.44
CA TRP A 516 24.25 -0.20 -23.52
C TRP A 516 22.90 -0.04 -24.24
N PHE A 517 22.90 0.57 -25.43
CA PHE A 517 21.68 0.83 -26.18
C PHE A 517 21.15 -0.41 -26.92
N MET A 518 22.03 -1.14 -27.60
CA MET A 518 21.66 -2.34 -28.38
C MET A 518 21.28 -3.54 -27.51
N ARG A 519 21.54 -3.47 -26.20
CA ARG A 519 21.31 -4.56 -25.24
C ARG A 519 20.22 -4.24 -24.22
N SER A 520 19.24 -3.42 -24.62
CA SER A 520 18.07 -3.04 -23.83
C SER A 520 17.18 -4.23 -23.38
N TYR A 521 17.41 -5.43 -23.91
CA TYR A 521 16.74 -6.64 -23.46
C TYR A 521 17.33 -7.25 -22.18
N LEU A 522 18.55 -6.86 -21.75
CA LEU A 522 19.17 -7.37 -20.52
C LEU A 522 18.64 -6.59 -19.29
N PRO A 523 17.92 -7.24 -18.35
CA PRO A 523 17.51 -6.61 -17.10
C PRO A 523 18.70 -6.13 -16.25
N GLU A 524 19.83 -6.84 -16.32
CA GLU A 524 21.08 -6.51 -15.62
C GLU A 524 21.64 -5.13 -16.03
N ALA A 525 21.32 -4.66 -17.23
CA ALA A 525 21.77 -3.36 -17.70
C ALA A 525 21.04 -2.18 -17.01
N GLU A 526 19.81 -2.39 -16.52
CA GLU A 526 19.08 -1.39 -15.73
C GLU A 526 19.66 -1.24 -14.33
N LEU A 527 20.06 -2.36 -13.71
CA LEU A 527 20.60 -2.42 -12.35
C LEU A 527 21.92 -1.64 -12.18
N ILE A 528 22.68 -1.42 -13.24
CA ILE A 528 23.98 -0.71 -13.20
C ILE A 528 23.82 0.83 -13.34
N ASN A 529 22.59 1.36 -13.30
CA ASN A 529 22.27 2.77 -13.66
C ASN A 529 22.70 3.17 -15.09
N GLY A 530 22.99 2.18 -15.94
CA GLY A 530 23.58 2.39 -17.27
C GLY A 530 22.68 3.21 -18.18
N ARG A 531 21.36 2.97 -18.18
CA ARG A 531 20.43 3.66 -19.10
C ARG A 531 20.30 5.15 -18.83
N ALA A 532 20.12 5.54 -17.57
CA ALA A 532 19.97 6.95 -17.18
C ALA A 532 21.28 7.73 -17.38
N ALA A 533 22.42 7.14 -16.99
CA ALA A 533 23.73 7.75 -17.20
C ALA A 533 24.07 7.91 -18.69
N MET A 534 23.66 6.96 -19.53
CA MET A 534 23.93 6.99 -20.97
C MET A 534 23.01 7.94 -21.75
N VAL A 535 21.74 8.12 -21.33
CA VAL A 535 20.91 9.23 -21.85
C VAL A 535 21.56 10.57 -21.52
N GLY A 536 22.10 10.73 -20.30
CA GLY A 536 22.88 11.91 -19.93
C GLY A 536 24.11 12.13 -20.83
N PHE A 537 24.91 11.09 -21.06
CA PHE A 537 26.09 11.16 -21.94
C PHE A 537 25.75 11.42 -23.41
N PHE A 538 24.68 10.81 -23.92
CA PHE A 538 24.23 11.02 -25.29
C PHE A 538 23.69 12.45 -25.49
N MET A 539 22.94 12.97 -24.51
CA MET A 539 22.51 14.37 -24.51
C MET A 539 23.71 15.32 -24.42
N ALA A 540 24.75 14.97 -23.67
CA ALA A 540 26.01 15.74 -23.66
C ALA A 540 26.70 15.75 -25.03
N TYR A 541 26.71 14.63 -25.77
CA TYR A 541 27.25 14.57 -27.15
C TYR A 541 26.44 15.43 -28.12
N ILE A 542 25.12 15.42 -27.98
CA ILE A 542 24.22 16.29 -28.76
C ILE A 542 24.53 17.76 -28.43
N VAL A 543 24.61 18.11 -27.16
CA VAL A 543 24.95 19.47 -26.73
C VAL A 543 26.31 19.88 -27.30
N ASP A 544 27.33 19.04 -27.21
CA ASP A 544 28.65 19.33 -27.77
C ASP A 544 28.63 19.48 -29.30
N ALA A 545 27.85 18.66 -30.01
CA ALA A 545 27.68 18.78 -31.45
C ALA A 545 26.97 20.07 -31.87
N PHE A 546 26.05 20.59 -31.05
CA PHE A 546 25.32 21.83 -31.35
C PHE A 546 26.01 23.09 -30.82
N THR A 547 26.78 22.99 -29.76
CA THR A 547 27.31 24.16 -29.02
C THR A 547 28.83 24.27 -29.05
N GLY A 548 29.55 23.18 -29.36
CA GLY A 548 31.01 23.14 -29.33
C GLY A 548 31.63 23.27 -27.94
N LEU A 549 30.85 23.08 -26.86
CA LEU A 549 31.25 23.38 -25.48
C LEU A 549 32.16 22.32 -24.82
N ASP A 550 32.41 21.19 -25.48
CA ASP A 550 33.22 20.06 -24.96
C ASP A 550 32.87 19.64 -23.53
N VAL A 551 31.56 19.55 -23.25
CA VAL A 551 30.97 19.07 -22.00
C VAL A 551 31.46 17.65 -21.67
N ILE A 552 31.75 16.84 -22.69
CA ILE A 552 32.24 15.47 -22.52
C ILE A 552 33.72 15.43 -22.12
N GLY A 553 34.55 16.33 -22.64
CA GLY A 553 35.97 16.44 -22.28
C GLY A 553 36.19 16.99 -20.86
N GLN A 554 35.25 17.80 -20.34
CA GLN A 554 35.37 18.50 -19.05
C GLN A 554 35.02 17.64 -17.81
N THR A 555 35.57 16.44 -17.70
CA THR A 555 35.38 15.55 -16.52
C THR A 555 36.21 15.95 -15.28
N GLY A 556 36.76 17.17 -15.23
CA GLY A 556 37.76 17.56 -14.23
C GLY A 556 37.43 18.68 -13.24
N ASN A 557 36.50 19.60 -13.50
CA ASN A 557 36.38 20.80 -12.65
C ASN A 557 34.95 21.18 -12.29
N LEU A 558 34.57 20.84 -11.04
CA LEU A 558 33.30 21.24 -10.41
C LEU A 558 33.21 22.78 -10.22
N ILE A 559 34.34 23.49 -10.19
CA ILE A 559 34.42 24.92 -9.90
C ILE A 559 33.94 25.80 -11.07
N CYS A 560 34.10 25.36 -12.33
CA CYS A 560 33.55 26.09 -13.48
C CYS A 560 32.01 26.04 -13.54
N LYS A 561 31.38 25.03 -12.91
CA LYS A 561 29.92 24.87 -12.90
C LYS A 561 29.21 25.81 -11.92
N ALA A 562 29.93 26.44 -10.98
CA ALA A 562 29.36 27.43 -10.05
C ALA A 562 29.39 28.86 -10.63
N GLY A 563 30.34 29.19 -11.51
CA GLY A 563 30.51 30.55 -12.04
C GLY A 563 29.59 30.95 -13.19
N VAL A 564 28.82 30.01 -13.77
CA VAL A 564 27.92 30.30 -14.90
C VAL A 564 26.56 30.87 -14.44
N PHE A 565 26.27 30.85 -13.13
CA PHE A 565 25.05 31.44 -12.56
C PHE A 565 25.26 32.77 -11.84
N SER A 566 26.48 33.32 -11.84
CA SER A 566 26.77 34.67 -11.34
C SER A 566 27.55 35.46 -12.39
N ASP A 567 26.96 36.57 -12.83
CA ASP A 567 27.53 37.63 -13.66
C ASP A 567 27.52 37.45 -15.19
N SER A 568 26.39 37.87 -15.77
CA SER A 568 26.33 38.49 -17.09
C SER A 568 27.08 39.82 -17.08
N ASN A 569 28.40 39.83 -17.29
CA ASN A 569 29.20 40.94 -17.87
C ASN A 569 30.74 40.77 -17.71
N VAL A 570 31.32 39.60 -18.03
CA VAL A 570 32.79 39.49 -18.13
C VAL A 570 33.16 38.64 -19.35
N CYS A 571 33.01 39.21 -20.54
CA CYS A 571 33.60 38.66 -21.78
C CYS A 571 34.38 39.69 -22.60
N ASP A 572 34.67 40.87 -22.04
CA ASP A 572 35.45 41.91 -22.71
C ASP A 572 36.66 42.29 -21.86
N THR A 573 37.60 41.37 -21.66
CA THR A 573 39.02 41.72 -21.50
C THR A 573 39.87 40.45 -21.42
N LEU A 574 41.02 40.48 -22.13
CA LEU A 574 42.11 39.50 -22.10
C LEU A 574 42.11 38.40 -23.18
N GLN A 575 41.73 38.77 -24.41
CA GLN A 575 42.63 38.51 -25.53
C GLN A 575 43.83 39.46 -25.39
N GLU A 576 44.89 39.06 -24.69
CA GLU A 576 46.26 39.49 -25.00
C GLU A 576 47.28 38.85 -24.05
N LYS A 577 48.35 38.33 -24.66
CA LYS A 577 49.68 38.03 -24.09
C LYS A 577 49.83 36.68 -23.38
N GLY A 578 50.28 35.71 -24.18
CA GLY A 578 51.11 34.63 -23.70
C GLY A 578 52.51 35.13 -23.26
N ARG A 579 53.01 34.52 -22.18
CA ARG A 579 54.39 34.15 -21.85
C ARG A 579 54.46 33.98 -20.33
N PHE A 580 54.82 32.78 -19.89
CA PHE A 580 55.31 32.54 -18.53
C PHE A 580 56.53 33.45 -18.24
N PRO A 581 56.67 33.91 -16.98
CA PRO A 581 57.85 33.46 -16.24
C PRO A 581 57.60 33.10 -14.76
N GLU A 582 58.66 32.49 -14.23
CA GLU A 582 58.94 31.80 -12.97
C GLU A 582 58.66 32.52 -11.62
N PRO A 583 58.75 31.79 -10.49
CA PRO A 583 58.28 32.24 -9.18
C PRO A 583 59.38 32.97 -8.39
N GLU A 584 59.04 34.09 -7.75
CA GLU A 584 59.85 34.70 -6.68
C GLU A 584 59.09 34.79 -5.35
N LYS A 585 59.91 34.70 -4.30
CA LYS A 585 59.66 34.36 -2.89
C LYS A 585 59.26 35.58 -2.02
N PRO A 586 58.99 35.39 -0.70
CA PRO A 586 57.99 36.14 0.07
C PRO A 586 58.54 37.28 0.96
N GLY A 587 57.62 38.10 1.46
CA GLY A 587 57.79 39.07 2.56
C GLY A 587 56.77 40.19 2.42
N ARG A 588 56.04 40.66 3.43
CA ARG A 588 56.11 40.57 4.89
C ARG A 588 54.69 40.61 5.45
#